data_AF-A0A9X0DJD6-F1
#
_entry.id   AF-A0A9X0DJD6-F1
#
_cell.length_a   1.000
_cell.length_b   1.000
_cell.length_c   1.000
_cell.angle_alpha   90.00
_cell.angle_beta   90.00
_cell.angle_gamma   90.00
#
_symmetry.space_group_name_H-M   'P 1'
#
loop_
_entity.id
_entity.type
_entity.pdbx_description
1 polymer ?
#
loop_
_entity_poly.entity_id
_entity_poly.type
_entity_poly.pdbx_seq_one_letter_code
_entity_poly.pdbx_strand_id
1 'polypeptide(L)'
;MMALLYETVPTFEDIWIECLGDLARYRMAIEDDDIRDREIWTGWYSKASNKVSTIGRLYHHLAILARPNALQQLYYYAKSLCTVLPFTSARESILTLFDSVLNAENGQGQYRLPPLDTAFIRAYAHLFTNRTMDRFDIAVKKFLMLLDSQIGCVTKKFLEQGYQIFISNTVAVLSFGSKDNSVMKVIVPAVADKTDVQREGTEDETSPSMVAFRYTERLNNSAFDIVLRRIGDLNCFSYIYCFFVFIYCISHFSGAMDILASVFPWKSLAIYLNILFGLGINLDCIQNDNFPLPEKDDIRPFPEDYVMWGLLYAEKLYPGK
;
A
#
# COMPACT_ATOMS: atom_id res chain seq x y z
N MET A 1 -12.37 27.59 -17.10
CA MET A 1 -11.01 27.99 -17.55
C MET A 1 -10.02 26.84 -17.42
N MET A 2 -9.82 26.24 -16.23
CA MET A 2 -8.86 25.12 -16.06
C MET A 2 -9.16 23.87 -16.91
N ALA A 3 -10.42 23.46 -17.05
CA ALA A 3 -10.80 22.33 -17.89
C ALA A 3 -10.44 22.54 -19.37
N LEU A 4 -10.60 23.77 -19.87
CA LEU A 4 -10.19 24.13 -21.23
C LEU A 4 -8.68 24.07 -21.40
N LEU A 5 -7.90 24.48 -20.39
CA LEU A 5 -6.43 24.37 -20.42
C LEU A 5 -5.97 22.91 -20.44
N TYR A 6 -6.64 22.05 -19.66
CA TYR A 6 -6.43 20.60 -19.70
C TYR A 6 -6.66 20.02 -21.11
N GLU A 7 -7.70 20.47 -21.81
CA GLU A 7 -8.05 19.99 -23.15
C GLU A 7 -7.17 20.58 -24.27
N THR A 8 -6.67 21.80 -24.11
CA THR A 8 -6.03 22.56 -25.20
C THR A 8 -4.52 22.75 -25.05
N VAL A 9 -3.95 22.52 -23.86
CA VAL A 9 -2.52 22.74 -23.57
C VAL A 9 -1.90 21.46 -22.96
N PRO A 10 -1.58 20.44 -23.79
CA PRO A 10 -1.12 19.14 -23.30
C PRO A 10 0.24 19.19 -22.60
N THR A 11 1.07 20.20 -22.90
CA THR A 11 2.41 20.39 -22.30
C THR A 11 2.40 20.41 -20.78
N PHE A 12 1.32 20.88 -20.16
CA PHE A 12 1.18 20.98 -18.70
C PHE A 12 0.01 20.13 -18.18
N GLU A 13 -0.38 19.09 -18.92
CA GLU A 13 -1.55 18.27 -18.58
C GLU A 13 -1.50 17.75 -17.13
N ASP A 14 -0.33 17.32 -16.66
CA ASP A 14 -0.11 16.80 -15.30
C ASP A 14 -0.32 17.86 -14.22
N ILE A 15 -0.02 19.13 -14.53
CA ILE A 15 -0.28 20.26 -13.64
C ILE A 15 -1.78 20.59 -13.66
N TRP A 16 -2.38 20.61 -14.85
CA TRP A 16 -3.80 20.94 -15.00
C TRP A 16 -4.72 19.95 -14.32
N ILE A 17 -4.43 18.66 -14.43
CA ILE A 17 -5.25 17.61 -13.84
C ILE A 17 -5.24 17.68 -12.30
N GLU A 18 -4.10 18.05 -11.72
CA GLU A 18 -3.98 18.24 -10.29
C GLU A 18 -4.66 19.53 -9.82
N CYS A 19 -4.48 20.65 -10.54
CA CYS A 19 -5.20 21.88 -10.23
C CYS A 19 -6.72 21.70 -10.33
N LEU A 20 -7.20 20.86 -11.24
CA LEU A 20 -8.61 20.48 -11.31
C LEU A 20 -9.04 19.73 -10.05
N GLY A 21 -8.22 18.81 -9.53
CA GLY A 21 -8.42 18.14 -8.25
C GLY A 21 -8.44 19.10 -7.06
N ASP A 22 -7.54 20.09 -7.01
CA ASP A 22 -7.51 21.11 -5.97
C ASP A 22 -8.74 22.01 -6.00
N LEU A 23 -9.15 22.48 -7.19
CA LEU A 23 -10.34 23.30 -7.35
C LEU A 23 -11.61 22.56 -6.92
N ALA A 24 -11.70 21.28 -7.30
CA ALA A 24 -12.70 20.33 -6.84
C ALA A 24 -12.75 20.26 -5.31
N ARG A 25 -11.59 20.03 -4.66
CA ARG A 25 -11.47 19.96 -3.21
C ARG A 25 -11.87 21.26 -2.50
N TYR A 26 -11.52 22.43 -3.05
CA TYR A 26 -11.94 23.71 -2.48
C TYR A 26 -13.44 23.91 -2.60
N ARG A 27 -14.04 23.49 -3.71
CA ARG A 27 -15.49 23.55 -3.91
C ARG A 27 -16.23 22.72 -2.87
N MET A 28 -15.74 21.52 -2.52
CA MET A 28 -16.28 20.71 -1.41
C MET A 28 -16.38 21.47 -0.11
N ALA A 29 -15.29 22.12 0.29
CA ALA A 29 -15.19 22.76 1.59
C ALA A 29 -16.18 23.93 1.73
N ILE A 30 -16.77 24.36 0.61
CA ILE A 30 -17.75 25.43 0.52
C ILE A 30 -19.16 24.87 0.26
N GLU A 31 -19.28 23.81 -0.54
CA GLU A 31 -20.53 23.16 -0.98
C GLU A 31 -20.64 21.76 -0.33
N ASP A 32 -21.14 21.69 0.91
CA ASP A 32 -20.98 20.52 1.83
C ASP A 32 -21.96 19.34 1.58
N ASP A 33 -22.79 19.36 0.52
CA ASP A 33 -24.02 18.53 0.49
C ASP A 33 -24.16 17.45 -0.61
N ASP A 34 -23.27 17.33 -1.61
CA ASP A 34 -23.43 16.32 -2.69
C ASP A 34 -22.34 15.23 -2.72
N ILE A 35 -22.75 13.98 -2.46
CA ILE A 35 -21.92 12.77 -2.60
C ILE A 35 -21.35 12.63 -4.02
N ARG A 36 -22.09 13.09 -5.05
CA ARG A 36 -21.65 13.02 -6.45
C ARG A 36 -20.45 13.92 -6.72
N ASP A 37 -20.35 15.05 -6.02
CA ASP A 37 -19.19 15.92 -6.16
C ASP A 37 -17.92 15.26 -5.61
N ARG A 38 -18.05 14.45 -4.55
CA ARG A 38 -16.94 13.66 -4.01
C ARG A 38 -16.38 12.63 -5.00
N GLU A 39 -17.25 11.98 -5.77
CA GLU A 39 -16.85 11.04 -6.81
C GLU A 39 -16.09 11.76 -7.94
N ILE A 40 -16.55 12.94 -8.36
CA ILE A 40 -15.87 13.77 -9.36
C ILE A 40 -14.45 14.13 -8.90
N TRP A 41 -14.27 14.49 -7.63
CA TRP A 41 -12.97 14.89 -7.09
C TRP A 41 -11.99 13.75 -6.95
N THR A 42 -12.49 12.62 -6.42
CA THR A 42 -11.72 11.38 -6.36
C THR A 42 -11.29 10.97 -7.76
N GLY A 43 -12.16 11.17 -8.77
CA GLY A 43 -11.85 10.96 -10.18
C GLY A 43 -10.66 11.78 -10.69
N TRP A 44 -10.59 13.07 -10.40
CA TRP A 44 -9.47 13.92 -10.84
C TRP A 44 -8.14 13.52 -10.22
N TYR A 45 -8.07 13.33 -8.91
CA TYR A 45 -6.83 12.89 -8.25
C TYR A 45 -6.45 11.45 -8.64
N SER A 46 -7.42 10.54 -8.82
CA SER A 46 -7.13 9.18 -9.30
C SER A 46 -6.55 9.20 -10.71
N LYS A 47 -7.09 10.05 -11.59
CA LYS A 47 -6.55 10.23 -12.94
C LYS A 47 -5.14 10.83 -12.90
N ALA A 48 -4.92 11.83 -12.04
CA ALA A 48 -3.61 12.43 -11.82
C ALA A 48 -2.59 11.39 -11.32
N SER A 49 -2.93 10.61 -10.29
CA SER A 49 -2.05 9.59 -9.73
C SER A 49 -1.79 8.43 -10.68
N ASN A 50 -2.75 8.06 -11.52
CA ASN A 50 -2.53 7.03 -12.53
C ASN A 50 -1.56 7.49 -13.63
N LYS A 51 -1.49 8.80 -13.87
CA LYS A 51 -0.58 9.38 -14.85
C LYS A 51 0.82 9.61 -14.27
N VAL A 52 0.91 10.28 -13.12
CA VAL A 52 2.17 10.63 -12.44
C VAL A 52 2.24 9.94 -11.09
N SER A 53 2.38 8.62 -11.13
CA SER A 53 2.25 7.74 -9.96
C SER A 53 3.35 7.91 -8.92
N THR A 54 4.47 8.53 -9.28
CA THR A 54 5.64 8.74 -8.43
C THR A 54 5.47 9.86 -7.40
N ILE A 55 4.44 10.70 -7.53
CA ILE A 55 4.24 11.88 -6.67
C ILE A 55 3.39 11.53 -5.44
N GLY A 56 4.02 11.56 -4.27
CA GLY A 56 3.37 11.26 -2.98
C GLY A 56 2.21 12.19 -2.62
N ARG A 57 2.25 13.48 -3.00
CA ARG A 57 1.23 14.47 -2.60
C ARG A 57 -0.16 14.15 -3.18
N LEU A 58 -0.22 13.53 -4.36
CA LEU A 58 -1.47 13.10 -4.97
C LEU A 58 -2.19 12.07 -4.10
N TYR A 59 -1.44 11.09 -3.57
CA TYR A 59 -1.98 10.09 -2.64
C TYR A 59 -2.33 10.69 -1.29
N HIS A 60 -1.61 11.70 -0.81
CA HIS A 60 -2.00 12.43 0.40
C HIS A 60 -3.38 13.08 0.25
N HIS A 61 -3.66 13.71 -0.90
CA HIS A 61 -4.98 14.26 -1.19
C HIS A 61 -6.05 13.17 -1.32
N LEU A 62 -5.75 12.05 -1.98
CA LEU A 62 -6.65 10.88 -2.01
C LEU A 62 -6.94 10.34 -0.60
N ALA A 63 -5.96 10.36 0.31
CA ALA A 63 -6.16 9.98 1.71
C ALA A 63 -7.17 10.90 2.39
N ILE A 64 -7.06 12.22 2.23
CA ILE A 64 -8.04 13.16 2.80
C ILE A 64 -9.45 12.88 2.25
N LEU A 65 -9.55 12.63 0.94
CA LEU A 65 -10.80 12.35 0.24
C LEU A 65 -11.41 10.98 0.56
N ALA A 66 -10.63 10.03 1.06
CA ALA A 66 -11.08 8.66 1.34
C ALA A 66 -11.99 8.53 2.59
N ARG A 67 -12.25 9.61 3.36
CA ARG A 67 -13.19 9.55 4.50
C ARG A 67 -14.58 9.02 4.06
N PRO A 68 -15.37 8.38 4.92
CA PRO A 68 -15.03 7.84 6.22
C PRO A 68 -14.28 6.48 6.13
N ASN A 69 -13.83 6.03 4.95
CA ASN A 69 -13.13 4.75 4.79
C ASN A 69 -11.72 4.80 5.41
N ALA A 70 -11.60 4.32 6.64
CA ALA A 70 -10.37 4.39 7.42
C ALA A 70 -9.24 3.53 6.83
N LEU A 71 -9.56 2.35 6.30
CA LEU A 71 -8.57 1.47 5.65
C LEU A 71 -7.97 2.15 4.43
N GLN A 72 -8.81 2.73 3.57
CA GLN A 72 -8.37 3.44 2.37
C GLN A 72 -7.58 4.72 2.71
N GLN A 73 -7.96 5.45 3.77
CA GLN A 73 -7.18 6.57 4.28
C GLN A 73 -5.75 6.14 4.68
N LEU A 74 -5.62 5.08 5.49
CA LEU A 74 -4.32 4.56 5.91
C LEU A 74 -3.48 4.14 4.71
N TYR A 75 -4.07 3.39 3.78
CA TYR A 75 -3.41 2.96 2.55
C TYR A 75 -2.82 4.15 1.76
N TYR A 76 -3.62 5.19 1.52
CA TYR A 76 -3.17 6.33 0.74
C TYR A 76 -2.11 7.17 1.48
N TYR A 77 -2.24 7.38 2.79
CA TYR A 77 -1.19 8.02 3.58
C TYR A 77 0.11 7.22 3.59
N ALA A 78 0.02 5.89 3.72
CA ALA A 78 1.19 5.02 3.66
C ALA A 78 1.85 5.09 2.28
N LYS A 79 1.08 4.95 1.20
CA LYS A 79 1.59 5.07 -0.17
C LYS A 79 2.25 6.43 -0.41
N SER A 80 1.63 7.52 0.05
CA SER A 80 2.18 8.87 -0.03
C SER A 80 3.61 9.00 0.53
N LEU A 81 3.93 8.23 1.57
CA LEU A 81 5.23 8.23 2.24
C LEU A 81 6.27 7.31 1.59
N CYS A 82 5.86 6.42 0.68
CA CYS A 82 6.73 5.38 0.08
C CYS A 82 6.70 5.37 -1.45
N THR A 83 6.30 6.50 -2.03
CA THR A 83 6.48 6.77 -3.46
C THR A 83 7.91 7.23 -3.74
N VAL A 84 8.31 7.27 -5.02
CA VAL A 84 9.62 7.79 -5.46
C VAL A 84 9.85 9.23 -4.97
N LEU A 85 8.81 10.08 -5.03
CA LEU A 85 8.81 11.44 -4.51
C LEU A 85 7.85 11.52 -3.30
N PRO A 86 8.31 11.10 -2.10
CA PRO A 86 7.44 10.98 -0.93
C PRO A 86 6.99 12.35 -0.41
N PHE A 87 5.76 12.40 0.13
CA PHE A 87 5.21 13.62 0.72
C PHE A 87 5.21 13.53 2.25
N THR A 88 6.26 14.06 2.88
CA THR A 88 6.54 13.89 4.32
C THR A 88 5.47 14.49 5.23
N SER A 89 4.74 15.54 4.79
CA SER A 89 3.63 16.11 5.56
C SER A 89 2.49 15.12 5.82
N ALA A 90 2.42 14.01 5.07
CA ALA A 90 1.50 12.91 5.37
C ALA A 90 1.73 12.29 6.76
N ARG A 91 2.95 12.38 7.32
CA ARG A 91 3.26 11.90 8.68
C ARG A 91 2.49 12.62 9.77
N GLU A 92 2.19 13.90 9.58
CA GLU A 92 1.36 14.68 10.50
C GLU A 92 -0.13 14.46 10.22
N SER A 93 -0.51 14.42 8.95
CA SER A 93 -1.94 14.29 8.57
C SER A 93 -2.56 12.95 8.97
N ILE A 94 -1.77 11.87 8.95
CA ILE A 94 -2.23 10.53 9.36
C ILE A 94 -2.54 10.46 10.86
N LEU A 95 -1.95 11.32 11.70
CA LEU A 95 -2.19 11.30 13.14
C LEU A 95 -3.65 11.57 13.48
N THR A 96 -4.36 12.41 12.71
CA THR A 96 -5.80 12.63 12.90
C THR A 96 -6.62 11.34 12.74
N LEU A 97 -6.22 10.45 11.83
CA LEU A 97 -6.85 9.13 11.67
C LEU A 97 -6.57 8.26 12.91
N PHE A 98 -5.33 8.24 13.39
CA PHE A 98 -4.95 7.47 14.56
C PHE A 98 -5.62 7.95 15.84
N ASP A 99 -5.65 9.26 16.08
CA ASP A 99 -6.31 9.88 17.23
C ASP A 99 -7.80 9.52 17.28
N SER A 100 -8.47 9.42 16.11
CA SER A 100 -9.88 9.02 16.06
C SER A 100 -10.13 7.62 16.63
N VAL A 101 -9.19 6.69 16.45
CA VAL A 101 -9.32 5.29 16.89
C VAL A 101 -8.78 5.06 18.30
N LEU A 102 -7.78 5.84 18.71
CA LEU A 102 -7.24 5.83 20.07
C LEU A 102 -8.21 6.50 21.06
N ASN A 103 -8.82 7.63 20.69
CA ASN A 103 -9.78 8.34 21.55
C ASN A 103 -11.14 7.62 21.64
N ALA A 104 -11.50 6.84 20.62
CA ALA A 104 -12.70 5.99 20.67
C ALA A 104 -12.63 4.91 21.77
N GLU A 105 -11.45 4.45 22.18
CA GLU A 105 -11.31 3.54 23.33
C GLU A 105 -11.74 4.21 24.65
N ASN A 106 -11.60 5.52 24.74
CA ASN A 106 -11.94 6.31 25.92
C ASN A 106 -13.42 6.75 25.93
N GLY A 107 -14.25 6.23 25.01
CA GLY A 107 -15.67 6.57 24.90
C GLY A 107 -15.95 7.93 24.25
N GLN A 108 -14.95 8.58 23.63
CA GLN A 108 -15.05 9.92 23.03
C GLN A 108 -15.11 9.92 21.48
N GLY A 109 -15.27 8.76 20.84
CA GLY A 109 -15.25 8.63 19.38
C GLY A 109 -16.55 9.05 18.70
N GLN A 110 -16.44 9.83 17.61
CA GLN A 110 -17.59 10.29 16.80
C GLN A 110 -18.12 9.24 15.80
N TYR A 111 -17.35 8.22 15.44
CA TYR A 111 -17.73 7.18 14.46
C TYR A 111 -17.30 5.77 14.90
N ARG A 112 -18.20 4.78 14.72
CA ARG A 112 -17.87 3.36 14.94
C ARG A 112 -17.35 2.74 13.64
N LEU A 113 -16.04 2.56 13.56
CA LEU A 113 -15.40 1.81 12.48
C LEU A 113 -15.72 0.32 12.58
N PRO A 114 -15.67 -0.44 11.46
CA PRO A 114 -15.72 -1.90 11.50
C PRO A 114 -14.66 -2.48 12.45
N PRO A 115 -14.90 -3.66 13.07
CA PRO A 115 -13.96 -4.24 14.03
C PRO A 115 -12.57 -4.53 13.46
N LEU A 116 -12.50 -4.99 12.19
CA LEU A 116 -11.24 -5.23 11.49
C LEU A 116 -10.46 -3.91 11.31
N ASP A 117 -11.09 -2.91 10.69
CA ASP A 117 -10.51 -1.58 10.47
C ASP A 117 -10.03 -0.97 11.79
N THR A 118 -10.85 -1.04 12.83
CA THR A 118 -10.50 -0.56 14.18
C THR A 118 -9.21 -1.21 14.67
N ALA A 119 -9.10 -2.55 14.57
CA ALA A 119 -7.91 -3.27 15.03
C ALA A 119 -6.68 -2.95 14.17
N PHE A 120 -6.86 -2.86 12.85
CA PHE A 120 -5.79 -2.57 11.91
C PHE A 120 -5.25 -1.14 12.08
N ILE A 121 -6.11 -0.12 12.05
CA ILE A 121 -5.71 1.27 12.24
C ILE A 121 -5.06 1.48 13.62
N ARG A 122 -5.54 0.79 14.65
CA ARG A 122 -4.95 0.86 15.99
C ARG A 122 -3.56 0.25 16.06
N ALA A 123 -3.32 -0.88 15.41
CA ALA A 123 -1.97 -1.44 15.31
C ALA A 123 -1.03 -0.40 14.67
N TYR A 124 -1.45 0.25 13.58
CA TYR A 124 -0.64 1.30 12.94
C TYR A 124 -0.46 2.53 13.82
N ALA A 125 -1.47 2.95 14.59
CA ALA A 125 -1.35 4.04 15.53
C ALA A 125 -0.27 3.79 16.61
N HIS A 126 -0.26 2.57 17.18
CA HIS A 126 0.75 2.19 18.17
C HIS A 126 2.15 2.08 17.56
N LEU A 127 2.25 1.50 16.36
CA LEU A 127 3.50 1.41 15.61
C LEU A 127 4.07 2.78 15.28
N PHE A 128 3.24 3.70 14.76
CA PHE A 128 3.68 4.99 14.25
C PHE A 128 4.08 5.95 15.37
N THR A 129 3.39 5.89 16.52
CA THR A 129 3.72 6.73 17.67
C THR A 129 4.86 6.15 18.52
N ASN A 130 5.16 4.85 18.37
CA ASN A 130 6.18 4.11 19.13
C ASN A 130 6.04 4.27 20.67
N ARG A 131 4.81 4.46 21.18
CA ARG A 131 4.56 4.73 22.60
C ARG A 131 4.16 3.49 23.40
N THR A 132 3.59 2.46 22.75
CA THR A 132 2.92 1.32 23.42
C THR A 132 2.98 0.05 22.57
N MET A 133 4.16 -0.58 22.49
CA MET A 133 4.36 -1.80 21.69
C MET A 133 3.63 -3.04 22.26
N ASP A 134 3.33 -3.05 23.56
CA ASP A 134 2.45 -4.03 24.19
C ASP A 134 1.03 -4.00 23.60
N ARG A 135 0.50 -2.79 23.34
CA ARG A 135 -0.82 -2.59 22.73
C ARG A 135 -0.81 -2.87 21.23
N PHE A 136 0.33 -2.67 20.57
CA PHE A 136 0.52 -3.08 19.18
C PHE A 136 0.22 -4.58 19.01
N ASP A 137 0.83 -5.43 19.83
CA ASP A 137 0.62 -6.89 19.76
C ASP A 137 -0.84 -7.30 19.98
N ILE A 138 -1.55 -6.63 20.90
CA ILE A 138 -2.97 -6.88 21.15
C ILE A 138 -3.81 -6.50 19.92
N ALA A 139 -3.55 -5.34 19.33
CA ALA A 139 -4.25 -4.88 18.14
C ALA A 139 -3.98 -5.78 16.93
N VAL A 140 -2.73 -6.20 16.71
CA VAL A 140 -2.34 -7.14 15.66
C VAL A 140 -3.02 -8.49 15.83
N LYS A 141 -3.00 -9.08 17.03
CA LYS A 141 -3.69 -10.35 17.29
C LYS A 141 -5.17 -10.25 16.96
N LYS A 142 -5.82 -9.14 17.36
CA LYS A 142 -7.23 -8.91 17.03
C LYS A 142 -7.47 -8.77 15.54
N PHE A 143 -6.64 -8.03 14.82
CA PHE A 143 -6.71 -7.89 13.37
C PHE A 143 -6.58 -9.26 12.67
N LEU A 144 -5.55 -10.04 13.02
CA LEU A 144 -5.30 -11.36 12.43
C LEU A 144 -6.45 -12.34 12.70
N MET A 145 -7.03 -12.34 13.91
CA MET A 145 -8.21 -13.17 14.24
C MET A 145 -9.45 -12.82 13.41
N LEU A 146 -9.58 -11.58 12.93
CA LEU A 146 -10.72 -11.10 12.16
C LEU A 146 -10.51 -11.21 10.64
N LEU A 147 -9.28 -11.36 10.17
CA LEU A 147 -8.95 -11.28 8.75
C LEU A 147 -9.62 -12.37 7.92
N ASP A 148 -9.56 -13.64 8.35
CA ASP A 148 -10.15 -14.75 7.59
C ASP A 148 -11.68 -14.61 7.44
N SER A 149 -12.37 -14.25 8.52
CA SER A 149 -13.82 -14.06 8.48
C SER A 149 -14.21 -12.84 7.66
N GLN A 150 -13.40 -11.77 7.69
CA GLN A 150 -13.59 -10.61 6.83
C GLN A 150 -13.56 -11.00 5.35
N ILE A 151 -12.56 -11.76 4.92
CA ILE A 151 -12.42 -12.20 3.53
C ILE A 151 -13.70 -12.93 3.08
N GLY A 152 -14.15 -13.89 3.88
CA GLY A 152 -15.38 -14.65 3.59
C GLY A 152 -16.65 -13.79 3.60
N CYS A 153 -16.72 -12.76 4.45
CA CYS A 153 -17.90 -11.91 4.61
C CYS A 153 -18.04 -10.88 3.48
N VAL A 154 -16.94 -10.22 3.10
CA VAL A 154 -16.99 -9.11 2.13
C VAL A 154 -16.79 -9.54 0.69
N THR A 155 -16.34 -10.79 0.46
CA THR A 155 -16.21 -11.42 -0.87
C THR A 155 -15.45 -10.52 -1.84
N LYS A 156 -16.05 -10.10 -2.97
CA LYS A 156 -15.40 -9.31 -4.02
C LYS A 156 -14.84 -7.97 -3.52
N LYS A 157 -15.40 -7.40 -2.45
CA LYS A 157 -14.86 -6.17 -1.85
C LYS A 157 -13.47 -6.38 -1.24
N PHE A 158 -13.11 -7.63 -0.93
CA PHE A 158 -11.77 -7.95 -0.43
C PHE A 158 -10.70 -7.79 -1.51
N LEU A 159 -11.04 -7.76 -2.80
CA LEU A 159 -10.06 -7.41 -3.83
C LEU A 159 -9.48 -6.01 -3.57
N GLU A 160 -10.33 -5.05 -3.22
CA GLU A 160 -9.86 -3.71 -2.86
C GLU A 160 -9.19 -3.68 -1.49
N GLN A 161 -9.82 -4.26 -0.46
CA GLN A 161 -9.25 -4.27 0.89
C GLN A 161 -7.91 -5.02 0.94
N GLY A 162 -7.75 -6.05 0.11
CA GLY A 162 -6.58 -6.91 0.06
C GLY A 162 -5.32 -6.16 -0.34
N TYR A 163 -5.34 -5.43 -1.46
CA TYR A 163 -4.18 -4.62 -1.84
C TYR A 163 -3.97 -3.46 -0.86
N GLN A 164 -5.03 -2.87 -0.27
CA GLN A 164 -4.89 -1.79 0.69
C GLN A 164 -4.15 -2.26 1.96
N ILE A 165 -4.54 -3.41 2.49
CA ILE A 165 -3.88 -4.05 3.64
C ILE A 165 -2.44 -4.42 3.27
N PHE A 166 -2.23 -5.07 2.13
CA PHE A 166 -0.91 -5.53 1.71
C PHE A 166 0.08 -4.36 1.51
N ILE A 167 -0.32 -3.32 0.78
CA ILE A 167 0.51 -2.13 0.58
C ILE A 167 0.80 -1.43 1.90
N SER A 168 -0.20 -1.29 2.78
CA SER A 168 0.04 -0.71 4.11
C SER A 168 1.11 -1.49 4.87
N ASN A 169 1.02 -2.84 4.84
CA ASN A 169 1.96 -3.72 5.54
C ASN A 169 3.38 -3.64 4.97
N THR A 170 3.53 -3.68 3.64
CA THR A 170 4.86 -3.57 3.01
C THR A 170 5.49 -2.19 3.24
N VAL A 171 4.71 -1.12 3.17
CA VAL A 171 5.20 0.22 3.50
C VAL A 171 5.62 0.30 4.97
N ALA A 172 4.90 -0.36 5.88
CA ALA A 172 5.28 -0.44 7.30
C ALA A 172 6.57 -1.24 7.52
N VAL A 173 6.78 -2.34 6.77
CA VAL A 173 8.06 -3.08 6.73
C VAL A 173 9.21 -2.17 6.29
N LEU A 174 8.95 -1.25 5.36
CA LEU A 174 9.88 -0.22 4.92
C LEU A 174 9.92 1.03 5.85
N SER A 175 9.33 0.94 7.04
CA SER A 175 9.23 2.03 8.02
C SER A 175 8.70 3.35 7.43
N PHE A 176 7.72 3.26 6.54
CA PHE A 176 7.13 4.39 5.81
C PHE A 176 8.18 5.21 5.04
N GLY A 177 9.13 4.52 4.41
CA GLY A 177 10.20 5.14 3.63
C GLY A 177 11.31 5.77 4.47
N SER A 178 11.47 5.38 5.74
CA SER A 178 12.55 5.91 6.59
C SER A 178 13.92 5.54 6.06
N LYS A 179 14.86 6.48 6.09
CA LYS A 179 16.28 6.26 5.70
C LYS A 179 17.03 5.39 6.72
N ASP A 180 16.49 5.26 7.93
CA ASP A 180 17.10 4.46 8.99
C ASP A 180 16.77 2.96 8.85
N ASN A 181 15.79 2.62 8.01
CA ASN A 181 15.37 1.23 7.78
C ASN A 181 16.41 0.47 6.95
N SER A 182 16.79 -0.71 7.43
CA SER A 182 17.79 -1.61 6.84
C SER A 182 17.51 -1.92 5.37
N VAL A 183 16.25 -2.21 5.04
CA VAL A 183 15.83 -2.53 3.68
C VAL A 183 15.87 -1.28 2.80
N MET A 184 15.42 -0.13 3.31
CA MET A 184 15.46 1.14 2.57
C MET A 184 16.88 1.62 2.26
N LYS A 185 17.85 1.37 3.15
CA LYS A 185 19.27 1.66 2.90
C LYS A 185 19.84 0.91 1.70
N VAL A 186 19.25 -0.24 1.34
CA VAL A 186 19.62 -1.01 0.15
C VAL A 186 18.85 -0.53 -1.08
N ILE A 187 17.53 -0.32 -0.95
CA ILE A 187 16.66 0.02 -2.09
C ILE A 187 16.97 1.43 -2.63
N VAL A 188 17.07 2.45 -1.76
CA VAL A 188 17.17 3.86 -2.20
C VAL A 188 18.40 4.13 -3.07
N PRO A 189 19.62 3.71 -2.70
CA PRO A 189 20.80 3.93 -3.54
C PRO A 189 20.73 3.20 -4.88
N ALA A 190 20.18 1.97 -4.88
CA ALA A 190 20.02 1.15 -6.07
C ALA A 190 18.99 1.72 -7.05
N VAL A 191 17.92 2.34 -6.55
CA VAL A 191 16.95 3.06 -7.39
C VAL A 191 17.54 4.36 -7.95
N ALA A 192 18.38 5.05 -7.19
CA ALA A 192 19.03 6.30 -7.60
C ALA A 192 20.26 6.11 -8.52
N ASP A 193 20.54 4.88 -8.99
CA ASP A 193 21.74 4.48 -9.75
C ASP A 193 23.06 4.99 -9.13
N LYS A 194 23.12 5.11 -7.80
CA LYS A 194 24.34 5.48 -7.07
C LYS A 194 25.08 4.22 -6.64
N THR A 195 26.10 3.82 -7.39
CA THR A 195 26.94 2.63 -7.16
C THR A 195 27.95 2.75 -6.01
N ASP A 196 27.56 3.34 -4.87
CA ASP A 196 28.38 3.33 -3.65
C ASP A 196 27.60 2.69 -2.51
N VAL A 197 27.62 1.35 -2.45
CA VAL A 197 27.18 0.63 -1.26
C VAL A 197 28.39 0.50 -0.33
N GLN A 198 28.57 1.49 0.55
CA GLN A 198 29.34 1.25 1.77
C GLN A 198 28.50 0.37 2.69
N ARG A 199 29.02 -0.83 2.96
CA ARG A 199 28.51 -1.74 3.98
C ARG A 199 28.88 -1.18 5.35
N GLU A 200 28.07 -0.27 5.89
CA GLU A 200 28.24 0.23 7.25
C GLU A 200 27.45 -0.61 8.27
N GLY A 201 28.19 -1.29 9.14
CA GLY A 201 27.77 -1.67 10.48
C GLY A 201 26.97 -2.97 10.60
N THR A 202 27.39 -3.84 11.53
CA THR A 202 26.48 -4.79 12.18
C THR A 202 25.32 -4.01 12.78
N GLU A 203 24.12 -4.20 12.23
CA GLU A 203 22.91 -3.56 12.74
C GLU A 203 22.67 -3.99 14.17
N ASP A 204 22.48 -3.00 15.06
CA ASP A 204 22.11 -3.26 16.44
C ASP A 204 20.70 -3.85 16.47
N GLU A 205 20.61 -5.16 16.72
CA GLU A 205 19.34 -5.88 16.83
C GLU A 205 18.42 -5.31 17.92
N THR A 206 18.97 -4.56 18.88
CA THR A 206 18.24 -3.96 19.98
C THR A 206 17.76 -2.54 19.69
N SER A 207 18.14 -1.95 18.54
CA SER A 207 17.72 -0.61 18.17
C SER A 207 16.19 -0.51 18.02
N PRO A 208 15.56 0.62 18.41
CA PRO A 208 14.10 0.78 18.29
C PRO A 208 13.57 0.62 16.86
N SER A 209 14.36 1.00 15.85
CA SER A 209 14.02 0.82 14.43
C SER A 209 14.00 -0.66 14.02
N MET A 210 14.99 -1.45 14.44
CA MET A 210 15.04 -2.89 14.18
C MET A 210 13.91 -3.63 14.90
N VAL A 211 13.64 -3.28 16.15
CA VAL A 211 12.51 -3.83 16.90
C VAL A 211 11.19 -3.55 16.17
N ALA A 212 10.93 -2.30 15.77
CA ALA A 212 9.74 -1.93 15.01
C ALA A 212 9.65 -2.66 13.66
N PHE A 213 10.78 -2.83 12.96
CA PHE A 213 10.87 -3.61 11.73
C PHE A 213 10.47 -5.08 11.94
N ARG A 214 10.96 -5.74 13.00
CA ARG A 214 10.57 -7.13 13.29
C ARG A 214 9.08 -7.27 13.62
N TYR A 215 8.48 -6.26 14.26
CA TYR A 215 7.05 -6.24 14.52
C TYR A 215 6.23 -6.12 13.22
N THR A 216 6.62 -5.25 12.29
CA THR A 216 5.93 -5.09 11.00
C THR A 216 6.14 -6.27 10.08
N GLU A 217 7.33 -6.85 10.06
CA GLU A 217 7.66 -8.09 9.34
C GLU A 217 6.79 -9.26 9.82
N ARG A 218 6.64 -9.43 11.13
CA ARG A 218 5.74 -10.44 11.72
C ARG A 218 4.28 -10.21 11.35
N LEU A 219 3.79 -8.96 11.43
CA LEU A 219 2.43 -8.61 11.01
C LEU A 219 2.20 -8.96 9.53
N ASN A 220 3.11 -8.53 8.65
CA ASN A 220 3.04 -8.78 7.22
C ASN A 220 2.98 -10.28 6.91
N ASN A 221 3.93 -11.05 7.46
CA ASN A 221 4.03 -12.49 7.19
C ASN A 221 2.84 -13.26 7.77
N SER A 222 2.33 -12.86 8.95
CA SER A 222 1.16 -13.50 9.57
C SER A 222 -0.13 -13.21 8.78
N ALA A 223 -0.31 -11.98 8.29
CA ALA A 223 -1.45 -11.63 7.46
C ALA A 223 -1.41 -12.39 6.12
N PHE A 224 -0.23 -12.47 5.51
CA PHE A 224 -0.05 -13.21 4.26
C PHE A 224 -0.28 -14.71 4.42
N ASP A 225 0.20 -15.31 5.52
CA ASP A 225 -0.03 -16.73 5.83
C ASP A 225 -1.54 -17.06 5.97
N ILE A 226 -2.34 -16.15 6.52
CA ILE A 226 -3.81 -16.29 6.55
C ILE A 226 -4.39 -16.28 5.13
N VAL A 227 -3.97 -15.32 4.29
CA VAL A 227 -4.44 -15.19 2.91
C VAL A 227 -4.07 -16.43 2.09
N LEU A 228 -2.85 -16.95 2.24
CA LEU A 228 -2.38 -18.16 1.55
C LEU A 228 -3.16 -19.43 1.92
N ARG A 229 -3.80 -19.49 3.09
CA ARG A 229 -4.65 -20.64 3.44
C ARG A 229 -5.95 -20.67 2.67
N ARG A 230 -6.37 -19.55 2.06
CA ARG A 230 -7.59 -19.44 1.25
C ARG A 230 -7.31 -19.79 -0.22
N ILE A 231 -6.87 -21.03 -0.43
CA ILE A 231 -6.43 -21.51 -1.74
C ILE A 231 -7.60 -21.51 -2.72
N GLY A 232 -7.40 -20.89 -3.89
CA GLY A 232 -8.43 -20.76 -4.93
C GLY A 232 -9.51 -19.71 -4.65
N ASP A 233 -9.45 -18.98 -3.52
CA ASP A 233 -10.37 -17.87 -3.25
C ASP A 233 -9.99 -16.66 -4.11
N LEU A 234 -10.76 -16.43 -5.18
CA LEU A 234 -10.54 -15.34 -6.13
C LEU A 234 -10.51 -13.97 -5.45
N ASN A 235 -11.17 -13.81 -4.30
CA ASN A 235 -11.21 -12.54 -3.59
C ASN A 235 -9.85 -12.14 -3.02
N CYS A 236 -8.95 -13.10 -2.82
CA CYS A 236 -7.59 -12.89 -2.32
C CYS A 236 -6.58 -12.53 -3.43
N PHE A 237 -6.96 -12.60 -4.71
CA PHE A 237 -6.01 -12.53 -5.81
C PHE A 237 -5.27 -11.20 -5.88
N SER A 238 -5.92 -10.08 -5.59
CA SER A 238 -5.24 -8.78 -5.56
C SER A 238 -4.15 -8.69 -4.47
N TYR A 239 -4.41 -9.22 -3.27
CA TYR A 239 -3.43 -9.29 -2.19
C TYR A 239 -2.23 -10.12 -2.62
N ILE A 240 -2.51 -11.30 -3.19
CA ILE A 240 -1.50 -12.27 -3.61
C ILE A 240 -0.68 -11.72 -4.79
N TYR A 241 -1.33 -11.03 -5.73
CA TYR A 241 -0.68 -10.34 -6.83
C TYR A 241 0.28 -9.26 -6.32
N CYS A 242 -0.19 -8.33 -5.49
CA CYS A 242 0.68 -7.28 -4.95
C CYS A 242 1.86 -7.87 -4.17
N PHE A 243 1.64 -8.99 -3.49
CA PHE A 243 2.70 -9.75 -2.85
C PHE A 243 3.74 -10.29 -3.83
N PHE A 244 3.32 -10.93 -4.92
CA PHE A 244 4.24 -11.44 -5.92
C PHE A 244 5.03 -10.32 -6.59
N VAL A 245 4.37 -9.20 -6.88
CA VAL A 245 5.04 -8.01 -7.36
C VAL A 245 6.08 -7.53 -6.35
N PHE A 246 5.73 -7.40 -5.07
CA PHE A 246 6.66 -6.96 -4.04
C PHE A 246 7.88 -7.88 -3.96
N ILE A 247 7.70 -9.20 -3.84
CA ILE A 247 8.83 -10.12 -3.69
C ILE A 247 9.68 -10.19 -4.96
N TYR A 248 9.06 -10.09 -6.15
CA TYR A 248 9.77 -9.99 -7.42
C TYR A 248 10.61 -8.71 -7.48
N CYS A 249 10.05 -7.56 -7.11
CA CYS A 249 10.80 -6.32 -7.06
C CYS A 249 11.95 -6.38 -6.03
N ILE A 250 11.70 -6.90 -4.84
CA ILE A 250 12.71 -7.04 -3.78
C ILE A 250 13.84 -8.00 -4.18
N SER A 251 13.57 -9.04 -4.97
CA SER A 251 14.62 -9.99 -5.40
C SER A 251 15.70 -9.37 -6.28
N HIS A 252 15.41 -8.23 -6.92
CA HIS A 252 16.39 -7.45 -7.69
C HIS A 252 17.37 -6.66 -6.79
N PHE A 253 17.10 -6.60 -5.48
CA PHE A 253 17.94 -5.96 -4.48
C PHE A 253 18.49 -7.04 -3.53
N SER A 254 19.59 -7.69 -3.89
CA SER A 254 20.13 -8.86 -3.16
C SER A 254 20.23 -8.66 -1.64
N GLY A 255 20.75 -7.50 -1.18
CA GLY A 255 20.83 -7.19 0.25
C GLY A 255 19.47 -7.03 0.95
N ALA A 256 18.43 -6.56 0.25
CA ALA A 256 17.07 -6.47 0.80
C ALA A 256 16.44 -7.86 0.93
N MET A 257 16.67 -8.72 -0.07
CA MET A 257 16.17 -10.09 -0.06
C MET A 257 16.81 -10.92 1.05
N ASP A 258 18.11 -10.76 1.30
CA ASP A 258 18.83 -11.46 2.39
C ASP A 258 18.21 -11.15 3.77
N ILE A 259 17.76 -9.91 3.98
CA ILE A 259 17.10 -9.49 5.23
C ILE A 259 15.74 -10.17 5.38
N LEU A 260 14.91 -10.13 4.33
CA LEU A 260 13.50 -10.53 4.38
C LEU A 260 13.27 -12.04 4.21
N ALA A 261 14.16 -12.74 3.51
CA ALA A 261 13.97 -14.14 3.14
C ALA A 261 13.92 -15.09 4.35
N SER A 262 14.64 -14.79 5.43
CA SER A 262 14.84 -15.72 6.54
C SER A 262 13.57 -16.08 7.31
N VAL A 263 12.60 -15.15 7.39
CA VAL A 263 11.37 -15.33 8.19
C VAL A 263 10.10 -15.39 7.34
N PHE A 264 10.26 -15.38 6.03
CA PHE A 264 9.16 -15.40 5.09
C PHE A 264 8.41 -16.75 5.15
N PRO A 265 7.07 -16.78 4.95
CA PRO A 265 6.30 -18.02 5.06
C PRO A 265 6.42 -18.90 3.80
N TRP A 266 7.65 -19.26 3.42
CA TRP A 266 7.97 -20.07 2.23
C TRP A 266 7.20 -21.38 2.16
N LYS A 267 7.00 -22.04 3.31
CA LYS A 267 6.26 -23.30 3.38
C LYS A 267 4.81 -23.13 2.90
N SER A 268 4.11 -22.12 3.43
CA SER A 268 2.72 -21.84 3.06
C SER A 268 2.62 -21.41 1.60
N LEU A 269 3.59 -20.60 1.13
CA LEU A 269 3.66 -20.18 -0.26
C LEU A 269 3.85 -21.36 -1.21
N ALA A 270 4.77 -22.28 -0.88
CA ALA A 270 5.01 -23.48 -1.68
C ALA A 270 3.77 -24.37 -1.77
N ILE A 271 3.04 -24.54 -0.66
CA ILE A 271 1.77 -25.29 -0.64
C ILE A 271 0.74 -24.61 -1.55
N TYR A 272 0.57 -23.29 -1.43
CA TYR A 272 -0.35 -22.51 -2.26
C TYR A 272 -0.03 -22.67 -3.75
N LEU A 273 1.22 -22.46 -4.14
CA LEU A 273 1.68 -22.55 -5.52
C LEU A 273 1.55 -23.96 -6.10
N ASN A 274 1.89 -25.00 -5.34
CA ASN A 274 1.73 -26.39 -5.79
C ASN A 274 0.28 -26.74 -6.09
N ILE A 275 -0.66 -26.25 -5.27
CA ILE A 275 -2.09 -26.48 -5.49
C ILE A 275 -2.59 -25.65 -6.67
N LEU A 276 -2.19 -24.38 -6.78
CA LEU A 276 -2.54 -23.53 -7.91
C LEU A 276 -2.04 -24.13 -9.23
N PHE A 277 -0.81 -24.66 -9.25
CA PHE A 277 -0.25 -25.36 -10.40
C PHE A 277 -1.11 -26.56 -10.82
N GLY A 278 -1.62 -27.33 -9.85
CA GLY A 278 -2.54 -28.45 -10.09
C GLY A 278 -3.89 -28.05 -10.69
N LEU A 279 -4.26 -26.76 -10.66
CA LEU A 279 -5.50 -26.25 -11.27
C LEU A 279 -5.37 -25.95 -12.77
N GLY A 280 -4.23 -26.25 -13.40
CA GLY A 280 -4.05 -26.16 -14.85
C GLY A 280 -3.65 -24.77 -15.34
N ILE A 281 -2.65 -24.16 -14.69
CA ILE A 281 -2.09 -22.87 -15.15
C ILE A 281 -1.43 -23.06 -16.53
N ASN A 282 -1.63 -22.09 -17.41
CA ASN A 282 -0.96 -22.06 -18.71
C ASN A 282 0.56 -21.80 -18.54
N LEU A 283 1.37 -22.84 -18.75
CA LEU A 283 2.82 -22.78 -18.65
C LEU A 283 3.46 -21.86 -19.70
N ASP A 284 2.87 -21.76 -20.88
CA ASP A 284 3.40 -20.91 -21.96
C ASP A 284 3.32 -19.43 -21.58
N CYS A 285 2.31 -19.05 -20.79
CA CYS A 285 2.21 -17.69 -20.24
C CYS A 285 3.27 -17.42 -19.17
N ILE A 286 3.56 -18.39 -18.30
CA ILE A 286 4.56 -18.26 -17.22
C ILE A 286 5.99 -18.18 -17.79
N GLN A 287 6.28 -18.97 -18.83
CA GLN A 287 7.62 -19.05 -19.43
C GLN A 287 7.92 -17.90 -20.41
N ASN A 288 6.96 -17.00 -20.64
CA ASN A 288 7.13 -15.90 -21.56
C ASN A 288 8.00 -14.80 -20.93
N ASP A 289 9.06 -14.41 -21.63
CA ASP A 289 9.95 -13.31 -21.21
C ASP A 289 9.31 -11.92 -21.38
N ASN A 290 8.20 -11.82 -22.12
CA ASN A 290 7.49 -10.57 -22.30
C ASN A 290 6.63 -10.24 -21.08
N PHE A 291 6.47 -8.94 -20.80
CA PHE A 291 5.54 -8.48 -19.78
C PHE A 291 4.12 -8.99 -20.12
N PRO A 292 3.41 -9.62 -19.16
CA PRO A 292 2.12 -10.22 -19.42
C PRO A 292 1.10 -9.16 -19.82
N LEU A 293 0.46 -9.36 -20.97
CA LEU A 293 -0.62 -8.52 -21.46
C LEU A 293 -1.96 -9.27 -21.34
N PRO A 294 -3.08 -8.58 -21.09
CA PRO A 294 -4.40 -9.21 -21.08
C PRO A 294 -4.68 -9.94 -22.41
N GLU A 295 -5.26 -11.15 -22.35
CA GLU A 295 -5.57 -11.96 -23.53
C GLU A 295 -6.68 -11.38 -24.43
N LYS A 296 -7.38 -10.32 -24.00
CA LYS A 296 -8.51 -9.68 -24.71
C LYS A 296 -8.20 -8.23 -25.04
N ASP A 297 -8.96 -7.66 -25.99
CA ASP A 297 -8.91 -6.25 -26.45
C ASP A 297 -9.06 -5.16 -25.36
N ASP A 298 -9.18 -5.54 -24.07
CA ASP A 298 -9.11 -4.61 -22.94
C ASP A 298 -7.66 -4.49 -22.47
N ILE A 299 -6.91 -3.59 -23.13
CA ILE A 299 -5.49 -3.30 -22.86
C ILE A 299 -5.32 -2.53 -21.52
N ARG A 300 -6.36 -2.44 -20.69
CA ARG A 300 -6.31 -1.67 -19.44
C ARG A 300 -5.67 -2.51 -18.33
N PRO A 301 -4.68 -1.95 -17.61
CA PRO A 301 -4.15 -2.57 -16.40
C PRO A 301 -5.25 -2.85 -15.37
N PHE A 302 -5.05 -3.88 -14.54
CA PHE A 302 -5.92 -4.18 -13.41
C PHE A 302 -5.82 -3.07 -12.34
N PRO A 303 -6.84 -2.89 -11.48
CA PRO A 303 -6.78 -1.94 -10.38
C PRO A 303 -5.52 -2.10 -9.52
N GLU A 304 -5.12 -3.34 -9.25
CA GLU A 304 -3.91 -3.68 -8.50
C GLU A 304 -2.60 -3.31 -9.21
N ASP A 305 -2.58 -3.10 -10.53
CA ASP A 305 -1.40 -2.58 -11.23
C ASP A 305 -1.18 -1.11 -10.88
N TYR A 306 -2.26 -0.31 -10.97
CA TYR A 306 -2.23 1.13 -10.66
C TYR A 306 -1.80 1.40 -9.21
N VAL A 307 -2.18 0.52 -8.27
CA VAL A 307 -1.79 0.71 -6.87
C VAL A 307 -0.32 0.38 -6.63
N MET A 308 0.30 -0.53 -7.41
CA MET A 308 1.74 -0.79 -7.33
C MET A 308 2.56 0.34 -7.98
N TRP A 309 1.99 1.02 -8.99
CA TRP A 309 2.69 2.10 -9.69
C TRP A 309 3.16 3.21 -8.75
N GLY A 310 4.42 3.60 -8.96
CA GLY A 310 5.07 4.73 -8.29
C GLY A 310 5.51 4.45 -6.86
N LEU A 311 5.24 3.26 -6.32
CA LEU A 311 5.93 2.77 -5.11
C LEU A 311 7.42 2.64 -5.43
N LEU A 312 8.27 3.05 -4.49
CA LEU A 312 9.71 3.13 -4.68
C LEU A 312 10.32 1.81 -5.18
N TYR A 313 9.87 0.68 -4.64
CA TYR A 313 10.40 -0.64 -5.01
C TYR A 313 9.87 -1.17 -6.35
N ALA A 314 8.77 -0.62 -6.88
CA ALA A 314 8.10 -1.10 -8.09
C ALA A 314 8.28 -0.17 -9.30
N GLU A 315 9.12 0.86 -9.19
CA GLU A 315 9.29 1.89 -10.24
C GLU A 315 9.70 1.31 -11.59
N LYS A 316 10.62 0.33 -11.60
CA LYS A 316 11.16 -0.28 -12.82
C LYS A 316 10.34 -1.49 -13.31
N LEU A 317 9.23 -1.83 -12.65
CA LEU A 317 8.48 -3.06 -12.97
C LEU A 317 7.72 -2.97 -14.29
N TYR A 318 7.04 -1.85 -14.52
CA TYR A 318 6.13 -1.71 -15.64
C TYR A 318 6.85 -1.08 -16.82
N PRO A 319 6.65 -1.58 -18.05
CA PRO A 319 7.24 -0.99 -19.24
C PRO A 319 6.85 0.49 -19.36
N GLY A 320 7.78 1.32 -19.85
CA GLY A 320 7.54 2.75 -20.06
C GLY A 320 6.31 2.99 -20.92
N LYS A 321 5.47 3.95 -20.50
CA LYS A 321 4.26 4.36 -21.23
C LYS A 321 4.56 4.96 -22.59
#